data_AF-A0A6P7MMN4-F1
#
_entry.id   AF-A0A6P7MMN4-F1
#
_cell.length_a   1.000
_cell.length_b   1.000
_cell.length_c   1.000
_cell.angle_alpha   90.00
_cell.angle_beta   90.00
_cell.angle_gamma   90.00
#
_symmetry.space_group_name_H-M   'P 1'
#
loop_
_entity.id
_entity.type
_entity.pdbx_description
1 polymer ?
#
loop_
_entity_poly.entity_id
_entity_poly.type
_entity_poly.pdbx_seq_one_letter_code
_entity_poly.pdbx_strand_id
1 'polypeptide(L)'
;MSSEATLLLRSTRTHTHRRPSAAAFPLSDHRRPQEPVLIMQPSYLLLFCLLLVSQGSSAVITGACERDSQCGGSMCCAVSLWIRSLRMCTPMGQEGEECHPLSHKVPFLGKRLHHTCPCLPHLACITTEEGKSKCLSPLKNPDYYL
;
A
#
# COMPACT_ATOMS: atom_id res chain seq x y z
N MET A 1 -51.93 12.72 38.05
CA MET A 1 -50.61 12.09 38.15
C MET A 1 -49.60 13.23 38.02
N SER A 2 -49.34 14.04 39.06
CA SER A 2 -48.61 13.70 40.29
C SER A 2 -47.34 12.89 39.93
N SER A 3 -46.11 13.33 40.19
CA SER A 3 -45.60 14.33 41.12
C SER A 3 -44.17 14.75 40.72
N GLU A 4 -43.79 16.00 40.99
CA GLU A 4 -42.65 16.49 41.82
C GLU A 4 -41.28 15.75 41.69
N ALA A 5 -40.11 16.37 41.67
CA ALA A 5 -39.62 17.49 42.48
C ALA A 5 -38.28 17.98 41.84
N THR A 6 -38.07 19.27 41.59
CA THR A 6 -37.57 20.30 42.55
C THR A 6 -36.14 19.97 43.04
N LEU A 7 -35.10 20.49 42.40
CA LEU A 7 -34.41 21.77 42.70
C LEU A 7 -33.60 21.70 44.00
N LEU A 8 -32.30 22.03 43.95
CA LEU A 8 -31.67 23.07 44.80
C LEU A 8 -30.16 23.20 44.53
N LEU A 9 -29.80 24.39 44.06
CA LEU A 9 -28.48 25.02 44.14
C LEU A 9 -28.27 25.65 45.52
N ARG A 10 -26.99 26.00 45.81
CA ARG A 10 -26.40 26.75 46.95
C ARG A 10 -25.87 25.83 48.07
N SER A 11 -24.76 26.08 48.76
CA SER A 11 -24.02 27.33 49.01
C SER A 11 -22.63 27.05 49.61
N THR A 12 -21.62 27.78 49.13
CA THR A 12 -20.57 28.56 49.82
C THR A 12 -19.82 28.10 51.09
N ARG A 13 -18.54 28.54 51.10
CA ARG A 13 -17.67 29.02 52.21
C ARG A 13 -16.60 28.11 52.85
N THR A 14 -15.36 28.36 52.39
CA THR A 14 -14.19 28.88 53.14
C THR A 14 -13.85 28.35 54.54
N HIS A 15 -12.68 27.71 54.66
CA HIS A 15 -11.60 27.88 55.68
C HIS A 15 -10.64 26.68 55.48
N THR A 16 -9.30 26.71 55.55
CA THR A 16 -8.35 27.65 56.15
C THR A 16 -6.95 27.35 55.62
N HIS A 17 -6.13 28.39 55.55
CA HIS A 17 -4.70 28.39 55.25
C HIS A 17 -3.87 27.79 56.41
N ARG A 18 -2.92 26.88 56.11
CA ARG A 18 -1.68 26.71 56.91
C ARG A 18 -0.58 25.97 56.11
N ARG A 19 0.39 26.74 55.60
CA ARG A 19 1.81 26.33 55.38
C ARG A 19 2.44 26.02 56.76
N PRO A 20 3.46 25.15 56.89
CA PRO A 20 4.83 25.56 56.51
C PRO A 20 5.89 24.47 56.14
N SER A 21 6.98 24.98 55.56
CA SER A 21 8.39 24.61 55.72
C SER A 21 8.99 23.30 55.13
N ALA A 22 9.81 23.53 54.10
CA ALA A 22 11.21 23.13 53.91
C ALA A 22 11.75 21.88 54.65
N ALA A 23 12.27 20.92 53.87
CA ALA A 23 13.45 20.14 54.24
C ALA A 23 14.23 19.76 52.97
N ALA A 24 15.49 20.20 52.93
CA ALA A 24 16.49 19.85 51.95
C ALA A 24 17.01 18.42 52.19
N PHE A 25 17.23 17.64 51.14
CA PHE A 25 18.07 16.43 51.18
C PHE A 25 18.86 16.26 49.86
N PRO A 26 20.05 15.65 49.92
CA PRO A 26 21.20 16.05 49.13
C PRO A 26 21.32 15.35 47.77
N LEU A 27 22.09 16.02 46.91
CA LEU A 27 22.71 15.53 45.69
C LEU A 27 23.40 14.17 45.95
N SER A 28 22.90 13.09 45.34
CA SER A 28 23.67 11.86 45.16
C SER A 28 24.10 11.78 43.71
N ASP A 29 25.40 12.03 43.53
CA ASP A 29 26.20 11.82 42.34
C ASP A 29 26.05 10.38 41.83
N HIS A 30 25.32 10.19 40.74
CA HIS A 30 25.29 8.93 40.00
C HIS A 30 26.11 9.10 38.73
N ARG A 31 27.41 8.83 38.87
CA ARG A 31 28.36 8.62 37.77
C ARG A 31 27.84 7.48 36.87
N ARG A 32 27.05 7.82 35.85
CA ARG A 32 26.65 6.91 34.76
C ARG A 32 27.89 6.52 33.94
N PRO A 33 28.12 5.21 33.69
CA PRO A 33 29.10 4.78 32.71
C PRO A 33 28.78 5.37 31.34
N GLN A 34 29.82 5.87 30.68
CA GLN A 34 29.80 6.42 29.33
C GLN A 34 29.57 5.28 28.34
N GLU A 35 28.31 4.95 28.08
CA GLU A 35 27.92 4.15 26.91
C GLU A 35 28.31 4.94 25.65
N PRO A 36 29.11 4.38 24.73
CA PRO A 36 29.31 4.99 23.44
C PRO A 36 27.97 4.90 22.71
N VAL A 37 27.18 5.97 22.78
CA VAL A 37 26.10 6.18 21.84
C VAL A 37 26.77 6.15 20.47
N LEU A 38 26.68 5.02 19.78
CA LEU A 38 27.12 4.89 18.41
C LEU A 38 26.21 5.85 17.64
N ILE A 39 26.65 7.11 17.49
CA ILE A 39 25.95 8.13 16.73
C ILE A 39 26.02 7.63 15.29
N MET A 40 25.05 6.80 14.92
CA MET A 40 24.83 6.37 13.56
C MET A 40 24.49 7.64 12.81
N GLN A 41 25.50 8.22 12.18
CA GLN A 41 25.43 9.53 11.58
C GLN A 41 24.19 9.54 10.67
N PRO A 42 23.31 10.55 10.73
CA PRO A 42 22.06 10.55 9.98
C PRO A 42 22.28 10.38 8.47
N SER A 43 23.47 10.72 7.98
CA SER A 43 23.95 10.42 6.62
C SER A 43 24.04 8.92 6.32
N TYR A 44 24.54 8.07 7.24
CA TYR A 44 24.59 6.62 7.06
C TYR A 44 23.21 6.00 7.07
N LEU A 45 22.32 6.48 7.96
CA LEU A 45 20.92 6.02 7.97
C LEU A 45 20.21 6.40 6.67
N LEU A 46 20.42 7.62 6.16
CA LEU A 46 19.88 8.06 4.88
C LEU A 46 20.43 7.23 3.71
N LEU A 47 21.74 6.98 3.68
CA LEU A 47 22.38 6.16 2.65
C LEU A 47 21.86 4.73 2.66
N PHE A 48 21.71 4.15 3.85
CA PHE A 48 21.13 2.82 4.05
C PHE A 48 19.67 2.76 3.58
N CYS A 49 18.84 3.76 3.93
CA CYS A 49 17.48 3.87 3.43
C CYS A 49 17.43 3.98 1.89
N LEU A 50 18.31 4.76 1.27
CA LEU A 50 18.38 4.89 -0.19
C LEU A 50 18.81 3.58 -0.87
N LEU A 51 19.74 2.84 -0.26
CA LEU A 51 20.16 1.52 -0.74
C LEU A 51 19.03 0.50 -0.60
N LEU A 52 18.29 0.51 0.51
CA LEU A 52 17.11 -0.33 0.69
C LEU A 52 15.98 0.02 -0.28
N VAL A 53 15.78 1.31 -0.60
CA VAL A 53 14.81 1.75 -1.61
C VAL A 53 15.25 1.35 -3.02
N SER A 54 16.55 1.34 -3.32
CA SER A 54 17.04 0.92 -4.64
C SER A 54 16.97 -0.60 -4.85
N GLN A 55 17.12 -1.38 -3.77
CA GLN A 55 17.01 -2.84 -3.79
C GLN A 55 15.60 -3.35 -3.48
N GLY A 56 14.74 -2.49 -2.93
CA GLY A 56 13.35 -2.82 -2.66
C GLY A 56 12.61 -3.00 -3.97
N SER A 57 12.23 -4.24 -4.29
CA SER A 57 11.06 -4.49 -5.12
C SER A 57 9.92 -3.68 -4.52
N SER A 58 9.49 -2.64 -5.24
CA SER A 58 8.49 -1.66 -4.83
C SER A 58 7.49 -2.27 -3.84
N ALA A 59 7.51 -1.84 -2.58
CA ALA A 59 6.45 -2.18 -1.64
C ALA A 59 5.22 -1.40 -2.10
N VAL A 60 4.38 -2.05 -2.92
CA VAL A 60 3.24 -1.45 -3.59
C VAL A 60 2.14 -1.18 -2.54
N ILE A 61 2.25 -0.06 -1.82
CA ILE A 61 1.22 0.40 -0.86
C ILE A 61 0.01 0.98 -1.61
N THR A 62 0.17 1.40 -2.88
CA THR A 62 -0.86 2.12 -3.65
C THR A 62 -1.16 1.55 -5.05
N GLY A 63 -0.71 0.34 -5.35
CA GLY A 63 -0.94 -0.28 -6.66
C GLY A 63 -0.12 0.31 -7.82
N ALA A 64 0.63 1.41 -7.65
CA ALA A 64 1.27 2.11 -8.77
C ALA A 64 2.53 1.42 -9.32
N CYS A 65 2.75 1.49 -10.65
CA CYS A 65 3.88 0.84 -11.32
C CYS A 65 4.37 1.58 -12.59
N GLU A 66 5.60 1.30 -13.00
CA GLU A 66 6.16 1.69 -14.30
C GLU A 66 6.44 0.49 -15.22
N ARG A 67 6.77 -0.67 -14.64
CA ARG A 67 7.12 -1.91 -15.35
C ARG A 67 6.47 -3.11 -14.68
N ASP A 68 6.24 -4.17 -15.46
CA ASP A 68 5.65 -5.43 -14.98
C ASP A 68 6.48 -6.06 -13.84
N SER A 69 7.81 -5.85 -13.81
CA SER A 69 8.71 -6.40 -12.78
C SER A 69 8.48 -5.82 -11.37
N GLN A 70 7.75 -4.72 -11.26
CA GLN A 70 7.37 -4.12 -9.97
C GLN A 70 6.09 -4.74 -9.41
N CYS A 71 5.33 -5.45 -10.25
CA CYS A 71 4.10 -6.12 -9.89
C CYS A 71 4.37 -7.59 -9.55
N GLY A 72 3.50 -8.17 -8.74
CA GLY A 72 3.57 -9.60 -8.39
C GLY A 72 3.36 -10.51 -9.60
N GLY A 73 3.69 -11.80 -9.45
CA GLY A 73 3.36 -12.80 -10.46
C GLY A 73 1.85 -12.80 -10.75
N SER A 74 1.46 -13.00 -12.01
CA SER A 74 0.09 -12.88 -12.54
C SER A 74 -0.51 -11.48 -12.59
N MET A 75 0.30 -10.43 -12.43
CA MET A 75 -0.11 -9.04 -12.62
C MET A 75 0.67 -8.39 -13.76
N CYS A 76 0.08 -7.37 -14.38
CA CYS A 76 0.73 -6.53 -15.37
C CYS A 76 0.62 -5.05 -14.98
N CYS A 77 1.56 -4.24 -15.45
CA CYS A 77 1.52 -2.81 -15.22
C CYS A 77 0.68 -2.12 -16.31
N ALA A 78 -0.60 -1.87 -16.05
CA ALA A 78 -1.53 -1.31 -17.04
C ALA A 78 -1.82 0.18 -16.79
N VAL A 79 -2.19 0.88 -17.86
CA VAL A 79 -2.66 2.28 -17.79
C VAL A 79 -4.10 2.31 -17.30
N SER A 80 -4.43 3.24 -16.41
CA SER A 80 -5.81 3.45 -15.95
C SER A 80 -6.72 3.92 -17.09
N LEU A 81 -7.96 3.41 -17.13
CA LEU A 81 -9.00 3.78 -18.10
C LEU A 81 -9.34 5.28 -18.07
N TRP A 82 -9.24 5.91 -16.90
CA TRP A 82 -9.70 7.28 -16.68
C TRP A 82 -8.57 8.32 -16.76
N ILE A 83 -7.33 7.92 -16.43
CA ILE A 83 -6.19 8.83 -16.30
C ILE A 83 -4.96 8.20 -16.96
N ARG A 84 -4.60 8.71 -18.14
CA ARG A 84 -3.45 8.19 -18.91
C ARG A 84 -2.10 8.28 -18.18
N SER A 85 -1.98 9.23 -17.26
CA SER A 85 -0.77 9.45 -16.46
C SER A 85 -0.63 8.47 -15.28
N LEU A 86 -1.68 7.72 -14.95
CA LEU A 86 -1.67 6.77 -13.84
C LEU A 86 -1.55 5.34 -14.36
N ARG A 87 -0.59 4.61 -13.78
CA ARG A 87 -0.37 3.19 -14.05
C ARG A 87 -0.42 2.40 -12.77
N MET A 88 -1.04 1.24 -12.83
CA MET A 88 -1.20 0.37 -11.67
C MET A 88 -1.03 -1.10 -12.02
N CYS A 89 -0.62 -1.89 -11.03
CA CYS A 89 -0.61 -3.33 -11.11
C CYS A 89 -2.06 -3.81 -11.22
N THR A 90 -2.39 -4.38 -12.37
CA THR A 90 -3.71 -4.93 -12.69
C THR A 90 -3.55 -6.45 -12.84
N PRO A 91 -4.49 -7.26 -12.33
CA PRO A 91 -4.45 -8.70 -12.52
C PRO A 91 -4.53 -9.08 -14.01
N MET A 92 -3.96 -10.23 -14.35
CA MET A 92 -4.12 -10.84 -15.68
C MET A 92 -5.58 -11.22 -15.95
N GLY A 93 -5.92 -11.31 -17.25
CA GLY A 93 -7.25 -11.67 -17.71
C GLY A 93 -7.66 -13.09 -17.32
N GLN A 94 -8.85 -13.24 -16.75
CA GLN A 94 -9.50 -14.52 -16.40
C GLN A 94 -10.36 -15.05 -17.55
N GLU A 95 -10.84 -16.30 -17.43
CA GLU A 95 -11.68 -16.92 -18.46
C GLU A 95 -12.95 -16.06 -18.71
N GLY A 96 -13.17 -15.70 -19.97
CA GLY A 96 -14.28 -14.86 -20.42
C GLY A 96 -14.02 -13.35 -20.43
N GLU A 97 -12.93 -12.87 -19.82
CA GLU A 97 -12.58 -11.45 -19.81
C GLU A 97 -12.05 -10.97 -21.16
N GLU A 98 -12.24 -9.67 -21.44
CA GLU A 98 -11.79 -9.05 -22.69
C GLU A 98 -10.26 -8.90 -22.69
N CYS A 99 -9.65 -9.26 -23.82
CA CYS A 99 -8.22 -9.21 -24.01
C CYS A 99 -7.90 -8.58 -25.36
N HIS A 100 -6.66 -8.11 -25.53
CA HIS A 100 -6.19 -7.60 -26.80
C HIS A 100 -5.20 -8.60 -27.42
N PRO A 101 -5.37 -9.03 -28.69
CA PRO A 101 -4.53 -10.07 -29.29
C PRO A 101 -3.06 -9.64 -29.42
N LEU A 102 -2.80 -8.33 -29.49
CA LEU A 102 -1.45 -7.76 -29.49
C LEU A 102 -0.85 -7.55 -28.08
N SER A 103 -1.53 -7.99 -27.01
CA SER A 103 -0.98 -7.89 -25.66
C SER A 103 0.21 -8.84 -25.50
N HIS A 104 1.42 -8.27 -25.39
CA HIS A 104 2.65 -9.03 -25.16
C HIS A 104 2.61 -9.81 -23.83
N LYS A 105 3.29 -10.97 -23.81
CA LYS A 105 3.48 -11.82 -22.63
C LYS A 105 4.15 -11.06 -21.47
N VAL A 106 3.81 -11.45 -20.24
CA VAL A 106 4.44 -10.94 -18.99
C VAL A 106 5.61 -11.86 -18.61
N PRO A 107 6.76 -11.33 -18.15
CA PRO A 107 7.05 -9.91 -17.97
C PRO A 107 7.40 -9.23 -19.31
N PHE A 108 6.75 -8.11 -19.60
CA PHE A 108 7.14 -7.27 -20.72
C PHE A 108 8.32 -6.37 -20.29
N LEU A 109 9.43 -6.43 -21.04
CA LEU A 109 10.64 -5.65 -20.74
C LEU A 109 10.51 -4.15 -21.03
N GLY A 110 9.40 -3.73 -21.64
CA GLY A 110 9.09 -2.33 -21.95
C GLY A 110 7.99 -1.73 -21.07
N LYS A 111 7.51 -0.54 -21.46
CA LYS A 111 6.35 0.10 -20.83
C LYS A 111 5.08 -0.26 -21.59
N ARG A 112 4.06 -0.79 -20.90
CA ARG A 112 2.75 -1.00 -21.51
C ARG A 112 2.07 0.35 -21.74
N LEU A 113 1.50 0.52 -22.92
CA LEU A 113 0.68 1.68 -23.28
C LEU A 113 -0.81 1.34 -23.30
N HIS A 114 -1.15 0.06 -23.18
CA HIS A 114 -2.52 -0.43 -23.25
C HIS A 114 -3.09 -0.57 -21.83
N HIS A 115 -4.40 -0.41 -21.73
CA HIS A 115 -5.16 -0.61 -20.49
C HIS A 115 -5.46 -2.09 -20.24
N THR A 116 -5.20 -2.96 -21.22
CA THR A 116 -5.51 -4.39 -21.16
C THR A 116 -4.28 -5.21 -20.76
N CYS A 117 -4.42 -6.04 -19.73
CA CYS A 117 -3.45 -7.06 -19.37
C CYS A 117 -3.61 -8.31 -20.26
N PRO A 118 -2.56 -9.13 -20.44
CA PRO A 118 -2.70 -10.42 -21.09
C PRO A 118 -3.47 -11.41 -20.19
N CYS A 119 -3.98 -12.48 -20.80
CA CYS A 119 -4.64 -13.55 -20.09
C CYS A 119 -3.68 -14.31 -19.16
N LEU A 120 -4.24 -15.02 -18.17
CA LEU A 120 -3.51 -15.97 -17.35
C LEU A 120 -2.80 -17.03 -18.21
N PRO A 121 -1.68 -17.62 -17.73
CA PRO A 121 -0.84 -18.51 -18.53
C PRO A 121 -1.52 -19.80 -19.03
N HIS A 122 -2.69 -20.16 -18.49
CA HIS A 122 -3.48 -21.31 -18.92
C HIS A 122 -4.59 -20.94 -19.93
N LEU A 123 -4.70 -19.67 -20.30
CA LEU A 123 -5.69 -19.12 -21.22
C LEU A 123 -4.97 -18.48 -22.42
N ALA A 124 -5.65 -18.41 -23.56
CA ALA A 124 -5.19 -17.59 -24.68
C ALA A 124 -6.22 -16.52 -25.02
N CYS A 125 -5.73 -15.45 -25.63
CA CYS A 125 -6.58 -14.39 -26.16
C CYS A 125 -7.07 -14.79 -27.55
N ILE A 126 -8.36 -15.07 -27.67
CA ILE A 126 -9.00 -15.54 -28.90
C ILE A 126 -10.02 -14.52 -29.38
N THR A 127 -9.98 -14.17 -30.66
CA THR A 127 -11.03 -13.37 -31.31
C THR A 127 -12.21 -14.27 -31.67
N THR A 128 -13.39 -13.99 -31.12
CA THR A 128 -14.62 -14.70 -31.44
C THR A 128 -15.21 -14.21 -32.77
N GLU A 129 -16.18 -14.95 -33.31
CA GLU A 129 -16.97 -14.58 -34.51
C GLU A 129 -17.62 -13.18 -34.40
N GLU A 130 -17.85 -12.68 -33.17
CA GLU A 130 -18.37 -11.34 -32.90
C GLU A 130 -17.31 -10.22 -33.08
N GLY A 131 -16.07 -10.56 -33.44
CA GLY A 131 -14.94 -9.63 -33.53
C GLY A 131 -14.36 -9.20 -32.18
N LYS A 132 -14.87 -9.74 -31.06
CA LYS A 132 -14.39 -9.45 -29.71
C LYS A 132 -13.33 -10.44 -29.30
N SER A 133 -12.27 -9.96 -28.66
CA SER A 133 -11.19 -10.82 -28.19
C SER A 133 -11.35 -11.12 -26.71
N LYS A 134 -11.39 -12.40 -26.34
CA LYS A 134 -11.61 -12.87 -24.96
C LYS A 134 -10.58 -13.91 -24.54
N CYS A 135 -10.30 -13.96 -23.24
CA CYS A 135 -9.48 -14.99 -22.64
C CYS A 135 -10.25 -16.31 -22.56
N LEU A 136 -9.83 -17.30 -23.33
CA LEU A 136 -10.49 -18.61 -23.40
C LEU A 136 -9.49 -19.74 -23.19
N SER A 137 -9.97 -20.85 -22.62
CA SER A 137 -9.16 -22.05 -22.46
C SER A 137 -8.94 -22.72 -23.83
N PRO A 138 -7.68 -22.96 -24.25
CA PRO A 138 -7.38 -23.63 -25.52
C PRO A 138 -7.96 -25.04 -25.62
N LEU A 139 -8.04 -25.76 -24.49
CA LEU A 139 -8.54 -27.13 -24.41
C LEU A 139 -10.05 -27.23 -24.66
N LYS A 140 -10.79 -26.22 -24.19
CA LYS A 140 -12.26 -26.18 -24.29
C LYS A 140 -12.75 -25.63 -25.62
N ASN A 141 -11.92 -24.84 -26.29
CA ASN A 141 -12.29 -24.13 -27.51
C ASN A 141 -11.25 -24.36 -28.62
N PRO A 142 -11.04 -25.63 -29.05
CA PRO A 142 -10.03 -25.97 -30.06
C PRO A 142 -10.34 -25.37 -31.43
N ASP A 143 -11.62 -25.15 -31.74
CA ASP A 143 -12.09 -24.70 -33.06
C ASP A 143 -11.56 -23.30 -33.45
N TYR A 144 -11.17 -22.48 -32.48
CA TYR A 144 -10.63 -21.14 -32.75
C TYR A 144 -9.11 -21.12 -33.00
N TYR A 145 -8.44 -22.28 -32.92
CA TYR A 145 -7.00 -22.42 -33.19
C TYR A 145 -6.70 -23.17 -34.49
N LEU A 146 -7.74 -23.61 -35.21
CA LEU A 146 -7.67 -24.39 -36.44
C LEU A 146 -7.75 -23.51 -37.70
#